data_AF-F8JI05-F1
#
_entry.id   AF-F8JI05-F1
#
_cell.length_a   1.000
_cell.length_b   1.000
_cell.length_c   1.000
_cell.angle_alpha   90.00
_cell.angle_beta   90.00
_cell.angle_gamma   90.00
#
_symmetry.space_group_name_H-M   'P 1'
#
loop_
_entity.id
_entity.type
_entity.pdbx_description
1 polymer ?
#
loop_
_entity_poly.entity_id
_entity_poly.type
_entity_poly.pdbx_seq_one_letter_code
_entity_poly.pdbx_strand_id
1 'polypeptide(L)'
;MLTSPAASAMNDFYPLGEVEMCIGAPMKVIRANDLSAICDRDGVQEDIDTSLVGQVQTGDWLLVFLKVARRRLDDTEAALVAEALRGLEAAMAGENVSGFFSDLETREPSLPPHLERARRSGASVG
;
A
#
# COMPACT_ATOMS: atom_id res chain seq x y z
N MET A 1 34.95 -17.63 1.95
CA MET A 1 34.70 -16.23 2.39
C MET A 1 34.50 -15.39 1.13
N LEU A 2 33.25 -15.27 0.67
CA LEU A 2 32.86 -14.37 -0.41
C LEU A 2 31.64 -13.61 0.10
N THR A 3 31.87 -12.43 0.68
CA THR A 3 30.78 -11.50 1.05
C THR A 3 30.32 -10.82 -0.24
N SER A 4 29.11 -11.16 -0.68
CA SER A 4 28.48 -10.52 -1.84
C SER A 4 28.27 -9.02 -1.56
N PRO A 5 28.72 -8.09 -2.43
CA PRO A 5 28.52 -6.65 -2.24
C PRO A 5 27.03 -6.25 -2.26
N ALA A 6 26.15 -7.10 -2.80
CA ALA A 6 24.71 -6.86 -2.86
C ALA A 6 24.02 -6.89 -1.49
N ALA A 7 24.55 -7.66 -0.53
CA ALA A 7 23.93 -7.77 0.79
C ALA A 7 24.15 -6.52 1.67
N SER A 8 25.27 -5.81 1.48
CA SER A 8 25.57 -4.58 2.24
C SER A 8 24.74 -3.40 1.76
N ALA A 9 24.54 -3.26 0.44
CA ALA A 9 23.76 -2.16 -0.14
C ALA A 9 22.25 -2.21 0.22
N MET A 10 21.73 -3.40 0.56
CA MET A 10 20.33 -3.57 0.93
C MET A 10 20.01 -3.02 2.34
N ASN A 11 21.01 -2.96 3.23
CA ASN A 11 20.87 -2.43 4.59
C ASN A 11 21.14 -0.92 4.71
N ASP A 12 21.86 -0.32 3.76
CA ASP A 12 22.22 1.10 3.79
C ASP A 12 21.09 2.03 3.27
N PHE A 13 20.16 1.49 2.47
CA PHE A 13 19.04 2.27 1.90
C PHE A 13 17.81 2.33 2.82
N TYR A 14 17.80 1.64 3.95
CA TYR A 14 16.73 1.73 4.94
C TYR A 14 17.28 2.40 6.20
N PRO A 15 17.27 3.74 6.31
CA PRO A 15 17.40 4.37 7.60
C PRO A 15 16.22 3.90 8.45
N LEU A 16 16.49 2.94 9.34
CA LEU A 16 15.59 2.44 10.36
C LEU A 16 15.07 3.66 11.15
N GLY A 17 13.86 4.12 10.87
CA GLY A 17 13.39 5.37 11.46
C GLY A 17 11.94 5.77 11.23
N GLU A 18 11.29 5.43 10.10
CA GLU A 18 9.88 5.83 9.88
C GLU A 18 9.08 4.66 9.28
N VAL A 19 8.40 3.99 10.22
CA VAL A 19 7.37 2.95 10.06
C VAL A 19 7.84 1.56 9.61
N GLU A 20 8.10 0.69 10.59
CA GLU A 20 8.20 -0.78 10.46
C GLU A 20 6.94 -1.47 9.91
N MET A 21 5.97 -0.73 9.36
CA MET A 21 4.82 -1.32 8.70
C MET A 21 5.16 -1.60 7.25
N CYS A 22 5.51 -2.86 7.00
CA CYS A 22 5.48 -3.45 5.67
C CYS A 22 4.02 -3.47 5.19
N ILE A 23 3.52 -2.35 4.71
CA ILE A 23 2.20 -2.21 4.08
C ILE A 23 2.37 -1.62 2.68
N GLY A 24 1.52 -2.03 1.74
CA GLY A 24 1.58 -1.52 0.38
C GLY A 24 1.20 -0.04 0.33
N ALA A 25 2.03 0.79 -0.31
CA ALA A 25 1.78 2.21 -0.48
C ALA A 25 1.56 2.57 -1.95
N PRO A 26 0.62 3.49 -2.27
CA PRO A 26 0.47 4.01 -3.61
C PRO A 26 1.64 4.95 -3.92
N MET A 27 2.34 4.71 -5.03
CA MET A 27 3.40 5.59 -5.53
C MET A 27 3.15 5.92 -7.00
N LYS A 28 3.49 7.14 -7.41
CA LYS A 28 3.33 7.60 -8.79
C LYS A 28 4.63 7.45 -9.56
N VAL A 29 4.59 6.83 -10.73
CA VAL A 29 5.75 6.72 -11.61
C VAL A 29 6.10 8.10 -12.15
N ILE A 30 7.30 8.59 -11.83
CA ILE A 30 7.81 9.84 -12.38
C ILE A 30 8.80 9.58 -13.53
N ARG A 31 9.44 8.40 -13.55
CA ARG A 31 10.31 7.96 -14.64
C ARG A 31 10.25 6.44 -14.81
N ALA A 32 9.91 5.99 -16.01
CA ALA A 32 9.91 4.57 -16.36
C ALA A 32 11.23 4.13 -17.01
N ASN A 33 11.69 2.92 -16.66
CA ASN A 33 12.73 2.15 -17.35
C ASN A 33 12.13 0.80 -17.80
N ASP A 34 12.94 -0.14 -18.27
CA ASP A 34 12.45 -1.42 -18.82
C ASP A 34 11.65 -2.27 -17.81
N LEU A 35 12.27 -2.63 -16.68
CA LEU A 35 11.67 -3.42 -15.59
C LEU A 35 11.89 -2.78 -14.21
N SER A 36 12.16 -1.47 -14.21
CA SER A 36 12.16 -0.66 -13.00
C SER A 36 11.59 0.72 -13.27
N ALA A 37 11.26 1.45 -12.21
CA ALA A 37 10.76 2.81 -12.31
C ALA A 37 11.13 3.63 -11.08
N ILE A 38 11.44 4.91 -11.29
CA ILE A 38 11.49 5.87 -10.18
C ILE A 38 10.07 6.29 -9.88
N CYS A 39 9.64 6.04 -8.65
CA CYS A 39 8.31 6.38 -8.18
C CYS A 39 8.40 7.36 -7.01
N ASP A 40 7.42 8.26 -6.93
CA ASP A 40 7.30 9.27 -5.88
C ASP A 40 6.09 8.97 -4.98
N ARG A 41 6.28 9.16 -3.68
CA ARG A 41 5.21 9.29 -2.70
C ARG A 41 5.56 10.44 -1.77
N ASP A 42 4.72 11.46 -1.73
CA ASP A 42 4.86 12.62 -0.84
C ASP A 42 6.26 13.27 -0.90
N GLY A 43 6.90 13.26 -2.09
CA GLY A 43 8.25 13.80 -2.31
C GLY A 43 9.40 12.83 -2.02
N VAL A 44 9.11 11.62 -1.53
CA VAL A 44 10.09 10.55 -1.36
C VAL A 44 10.15 9.72 -2.63
N GLN A 45 11.32 9.70 -3.27
CA GLN A 45 11.56 8.98 -4.51
C GLN A 45 12.31 7.67 -4.27
N GLU A 46 11.80 6.59 -4.82
CA GLU A 46 12.40 5.26 -4.72
C GLU A 46 12.49 4.57 -6.08
N ASP A 47 13.51 3.70 -6.24
CA ASP A 47 13.60 2.78 -7.38
C ASP A 47 12.78 1.52 -7.09
N ILE A 48 11.79 1.28 -7.94
CA ILE A 48 10.78 0.24 -7.79
C ILE A 48 10.97 -0.82 -8.88
N ASP A 49 11.09 -2.07 -8.46
CA ASP A 49 11.05 -3.24 -9.36
C ASP A 49 9.63 -3.40 -9.92
N THR A 50 9.51 -3.37 -11.25
CA THR A 50 8.23 -3.50 -11.96
C THR A 50 8.07 -4.85 -12.65
N SER A 51 8.98 -5.81 -12.44
CA SER A 51 8.97 -7.13 -13.09
C SER A 51 7.65 -7.90 -12.93
N LEU A 52 6.94 -7.74 -11.81
CA LEU A 52 5.64 -8.38 -11.59
C LEU A 52 4.48 -7.75 -12.36
N VAL A 53 4.60 -6.48 -12.74
CA VAL A 53 3.55 -5.70 -13.42
C VAL A 53 3.92 -5.32 -14.86
N GLY A 54 5.12 -5.69 -15.30
CA GLY A 54 5.68 -5.41 -16.61
C GLY A 54 6.07 -3.94 -16.82
N GLN A 55 6.12 -3.54 -18.09
CA GLN A 55 6.47 -2.17 -18.49
C GLN A 55 5.42 -1.16 -18.02
N VAL A 56 5.85 -0.10 -17.35
CA VAL A 56 5.01 1.00 -16.84
C VAL A 56 5.34 2.30 -17.56
N GLN A 57 4.49 3.32 -17.40
CA GLN A 57 4.66 4.63 -18.00
C GLN A 57 4.72 5.72 -16.92
N THR A 58 5.39 6.84 -17.23
CA THR A 58 5.32 8.04 -16.38
C THR A 58 3.86 8.47 -16.24
N GLY A 59 3.43 8.66 -14.99
CA GLY A 59 2.06 8.98 -14.63
C GLY A 59 1.28 7.79 -14.05
N ASP A 60 1.72 6.56 -14.27
CA ASP A 60 1.07 5.36 -13.71
C ASP A 60 1.12 5.37 -12.17
N TRP A 61 0.07 4.85 -11.55
CA TRP A 61 0.04 4.57 -10.12
C TRP A 61 0.33 3.10 -9.85
N LEU A 62 1.21 2.84 -8.89
CA LEU A 62 1.60 1.49 -8.48
C LEU A 62 1.33 1.29 -7.00
N LEU A 63 0.82 0.11 -6.64
CA LEU A 63 0.84 -0.36 -5.26
C LEU A 63 2.20 -1.01 -5.00
N VAL A 64 3.03 -0.35 -4.22
CA VAL A 64 4.41 -0.75 -3.94
C VAL A 64 4.51 -1.39 -2.57
N PHE A 65 5.16 -2.55 -2.49
CA PHE A 65 5.45 -3.25 -1.25
C PHE A 65 6.88 -3.76 -1.29
N LEU A 66 7.71 -3.37 -0.32
CA LEU A 66 9.13 -3.73 -0.26
C LEU A 66 9.89 -3.40 -1.57
N LYS A 67 9.66 -2.21 -2.13
CA LYS A 67 10.22 -1.73 -3.42
C LYS A 67 9.90 -2.58 -4.64
N VAL A 68 8.84 -3.39 -4.56
CA VAL A 68 8.30 -4.14 -5.70
C VAL A 68 6.87 -3.71 -5.98
N ALA A 69 6.58 -3.39 -7.24
CA ALA A 69 5.23 -3.10 -7.69
C ALA A 69 4.39 -4.39 -7.69
N ARG A 70 3.29 -4.40 -6.94
CA ARG A 70 2.40 -5.58 -6.83
C ARG A 70 1.28 -5.55 -7.85
N ARG A 71 0.78 -4.36 -8.17
CA ARG A 71 -0.23 -4.10 -9.19
C ARG A 71 -0.27 -2.63 -9.55
N ARG A 72 -0.90 -2.33 -10.69
CA ARG A 72 -1.27 -0.96 -11.08
C ARG A 72 -2.55 -0.55 -10.36
N LEU A 73 -2.67 0.74 -10.10
CA LEU A 73 -3.86 1.39 -9.57
C LEU A 73 -4.37 2.38 -10.60
N ASP A 74 -5.67 2.65 -10.59
CA ASP A 74 -6.19 3.89 -11.19
C ASP A 74 -6.03 5.07 -10.20
N ASP A 75 -6.23 6.30 -10.68
CA ASP A 75 -6.07 7.51 -9.86
C ASP A 75 -7.02 7.54 -8.65
N THR A 76 -8.23 7.00 -8.78
CA THR A 76 -9.23 7.01 -7.70
C THR A 76 -8.83 6.04 -6.60
N GLU A 77 -8.44 4.84 -6.99
CA GLU A 77 -7.97 3.82 -6.06
C GLU A 77 -6.68 4.26 -5.35
N ALA A 78 -5.72 4.87 -6.07
CA ALA A 78 -4.51 5.41 -5.47
C ALA A 78 -4.82 6.47 -4.40
N ALA A 79 -5.79 7.36 -4.68
CA ALA A 79 -6.23 8.36 -3.72
C ALA A 79 -6.90 7.73 -2.48
N LEU A 80 -7.79 6.75 -2.67
CA LEU A 80 -8.46 6.04 -1.56
C LEU A 80 -7.47 5.30 -0.68
N VAL A 81 -6.49 4.59 -1.26
CA VAL A 81 -5.46 3.89 -0.48
C VAL A 81 -4.60 4.90 0.29
N ALA A 82 -4.20 6.02 -0.34
CA ALA A 82 -3.43 7.06 0.34
C ALA A 82 -4.21 7.67 1.52
N GLU A 83 -5.52 7.88 1.35
CA GLU A 83 -6.39 8.38 2.41
C GLU A 83 -6.57 7.38 3.55
N ALA A 84 -6.78 6.10 3.23
CA ALA A 84 -6.83 5.02 4.20
C ALA A 84 -5.54 4.91 5.04
N LEU A 85 -4.37 5.08 4.41
CA LEU A 85 -3.09 5.06 5.12
C LEU A 85 -2.93 6.27 6.06
N ARG A 86 -3.38 7.46 5.68
CA ARG A 86 -3.46 8.61 6.60
C ARG A 86 -4.42 8.35 7.76
N GLY A 87 -5.56 7.70 7.49
CA GLY A 87 -6.48 7.27 8.53
C GLY A 87 -5.89 6.25 9.50
N LEU A 88 -5.06 5.33 8.99
CA LEU A 88 -4.30 4.39 9.82
C LEU A 88 -3.29 5.11 10.73
N GLU A 89 -2.54 6.07 10.19
CA GLU A 89 -1.61 6.90 10.97
C GLU A 89 -2.34 7.69 12.06
N ALA A 90 -3.47 8.32 11.73
CA ALA A 90 -4.33 9.02 12.70
C ALA A 90 -4.85 8.08 13.80
N ALA A 91 -5.30 6.87 13.43
CA ALA A 91 -5.75 5.86 14.39
C ALA A 91 -4.63 5.46 15.37
N MET A 92 -3.41 5.25 14.86
CA MET A 92 -2.24 4.93 15.68
C MET A 92 -1.85 6.07 16.62
N ALA A 93 -2.08 7.32 16.21
CA ALA A 93 -1.92 8.51 17.06
C ALA A 93 -3.07 8.72 18.07
N GLY A 94 -4.12 7.90 18.02
CA GLY A 94 -5.31 8.06 18.87
C GLY A 94 -6.23 9.22 18.45
N GLU A 95 -6.13 9.66 17.21
CA GLU A 95 -6.91 10.75 16.64
C GLU A 95 -8.23 10.26 16.02
N ASN A 96 -9.07 11.21 15.59
CA ASN A 96 -10.33 10.89 14.93
C ASN A 96 -10.06 10.37 13.50
N VAL A 97 -10.71 9.25 13.14
CA VAL A 97 -10.52 8.58 11.84
C VAL A 97 -11.67 8.82 10.85
N SER A 98 -12.65 9.65 11.21
CA SER A 98 -13.81 9.88 10.36
C SER A 98 -13.42 10.65 9.09
N GLY A 99 -14.00 10.26 7.96
CA GLY A 99 -13.74 10.84 6.65
C GLY A 99 -12.59 10.17 5.88
N PHE A 100 -11.68 9.45 6.54
CA PHE A 100 -10.58 8.76 5.83
C PHE A 100 -11.03 7.51 5.06
N PHE A 101 -12.25 7.03 5.31
CA PHE A 101 -12.83 5.85 4.67
C PHE A 101 -14.24 6.16 4.14
N SER A 102 -14.39 7.30 3.46
CA SER A 102 -15.69 7.83 3.02
C SER A 102 -16.50 6.85 2.14
N ASP A 103 -15.81 6.01 1.37
CA ASP A 103 -16.38 4.93 0.55
C ASP A 103 -16.99 3.79 1.38
N LEU A 104 -16.51 3.60 2.62
CA LEU A 104 -17.02 2.60 3.56
C LEU A 104 -18.03 3.18 4.53
N GLU A 105 -17.88 4.43 4.97
CA GLU A 105 -18.78 5.09 5.93
C GLU A 105 -20.22 5.20 5.41
N THR A 106 -20.37 5.34 4.09
CA THR A 106 -21.67 5.50 3.43
C THR A 106 -22.30 4.18 2.99
N ARG A 107 -21.64 3.05 3.23
CA ARG A 107 -22.07 1.73 2.76
C ARG A 107 -22.19 0.74 3.90
N GLU A 108 -23.37 0.14 4.04
CA GLU A 108 -23.56 -0.90 5.06
C GLU A 108 -22.77 -2.17 4.68
N PRO A 109 -21.90 -2.68 5.58
CA PRO A 109 -21.20 -3.93 5.33
C PRO A 109 -22.21 -5.09 5.29
N SER A 110 -22.26 -5.79 4.17
CA SER A 110 -23.13 -6.95 3.98
C SER A 110 -22.41 -8.25 4.35
N LEU A 111 -23.10 -9.13 5.08
CA LEU A 111 -22.56 -10.45 5.40
C LEU A 111 -22.91 -11.46 4.29
N PRO A 112 -22.02 -12.42 4.01
CA PRO A 112 -22.36 -13.54 3.13
C PRO A 112 -23.47 -14.42 3.75
N PRO A 113 -24.25 -15.16 2.94
CA PRO A 113 -25.46 -15.85 3.41
C PRO A 113 -25.26 -16.82 4.58
N HIS A 114 -24.09 -17.45 4.68
CA HIS A 114 -23.79 -18.37 5.79
C HIS A 114 -23.51 -17.64 7.12
N LEU A 115 -22.96 -16.42 7.07
CA LEU A 115 -22.76 -15.58 8.26
C LEU A 115 -24.05 -14.87 8.69
N GLU A 116 -24.93 -14.49 7.74
CA GLU A 116 -26.26 -13.97 8.09
C GLU A 116 -27.10 -15.01 8.85
N ARG A 117 -27.01 -16.28 8.46
CA ARG A 117 -27.68 -17.36 9.20
C ARG A 117 -27.15 -17.48 10.63
N ALA A 118 -25.83 -17.48 10.80
CA ALA A 118 -25.19 -17.55 12.12
C ALA A 118 -25.56 -16.35 13.01
N ARG A 119 -25.56 -15.14 12.44
CA ARG A 119 -25.97 -13.90 13.13
C ARG A 119 -27.42 -13.97 13.59
N ARG A 120 -28.33 -14.43 12.72
CA ARG A 120 -29.77 -14.58 13.05
C ARG A 120 -30.03 -15.67 14.10
N SER A 121 -29.22 -16.71 14.16
CA SER A 121 -29.31 -17.75 15.18
C SER A 121 -28.62 -17.41 16.51
N GLY A 122 -28.04 -16.20 16.64
CA GLY A 122 -27.37 -15.76 17.86
C GLY A 122 -26.03 -16.44 18.15
N ALA A 123 -25.43 -17.12 17.16
CA ALA A 123 -24.15 -17.79 17.32
C ALA A 123 -23.02 -16.81 16.99
N SER A 124 -22.30 -16.31 18.00
CA SER A 124 -21.02 -15.64 17.78
C SER A 124 -19.94 -16.69 17.58
N VAL A 125 -19.42 -16.81 16.37
CA VAL A 125 -18.19 -17.59 16.11
C VAL A 125 -17.03 -16.69 16.52
N GLY A 126 -16.66 -16.75 17.79
CA GLY A 126 -15.47 -16.10 18.35
C GLY A 126 -14.26 -17.01 18.25
#